data_AF-A0A0Q0GMQ1-F1
#
_entry.id   AF-A0A0Q0GMQ1-F1
#
_cell.length_a   1.000
_cell.length_b   1.000
_cell.length_c   1.000
_cell.angle_alpha   90.00
_cell.angle_beta   90.00
_cell.angle_gamma   90.00
#
_symmetry.space_group_name_H-M   'P 1'
#
loop_
_entity.id
_entity.type
_entity.pdbx_description
1 polymer ?
#
loop_
_entity_poly.entity_id
_entity_poly.type
_entity_poly.pdbx_seq_one_letter_code
_entity_poly.pdbx_strand_id
1 'polypeptide(L)' 'MPYQNTNELPESVKSNLPKHAQEIYQEAFNSAWDTYKDPSDRKNDDDRETTAHKVAWSAVKNSYSKNDNGNWVKASN' A
#
# COMPACT_ATOMS: atom_id res chain seq x y z
N MET A 1 -6.86 -3.54 -10.19
CA MET A 1 -6.72 -5.03 -10.05
C MET A 1 -5.88 -5.31 -8.81
N PRO A 2 -6.07 -6.43 -8.08
CA PRO A 2 -5.15 -6.81 -7.02
C PRO A 2 -3.78 -7.18 -7.61
N TYR A 3 -2.71 -6.87 -6.90
CA TYR A 3 -1.34 -7.19 -7.31
C TYR A 3 -1.05 -8.67 -7.01
N GLN A 4 -0.65 -9.44 -8.01
CA GLN A 4 -0.25 -10.84 -7.83
C GLN A 4 1.13 -10.92 -7.18
N ASN A 5 2.01 -9.95 -7.47
CA ASN A 5 3.38 -9.94 -6.99
C ASN A 5 3.87 -8.51 -6.67
N THR A 6 4.89 -8.40 -5.82
CA THR A 6 5.58 -7.13 -5.53
C THR A 6 6.18 -6.46 -6.78
N ASN A 7 6.44 -7.23 -7.85
CA ASN A 7 6.93 -6.70 -9.13
C ASN A 7 5.89 -5.87 -9.90
N GLU A 8 4.60 -6.08 -9.65
CA GLU A 8 3.51 -5.33 -10.30
C GLU A 8 3.20 -4.01 -9.58
N LEU A 9 3.82 -3.79 -8.42
CA LEU A 9 3.69 -2.55 -7.69
C LEU A 9 4.23 -1.37 -8.51
N PRO A 10 3.74 -0.15 -8.23
CA PRO A 10 4.25 1.06 -8.87
C PRO A 10 5.76 1.18 -8.70
N GLU A 11 6.47 1.67 -9.71
CA GLU A 11 7.93 1.84 -9.65
C GLU A 11 8.36 2.71 -8.46
N SER A 12 7.59 3.74 -8.12
CA SER A 12 7.81 4.57 -6.93
C SER A 12 7.80 3.74 -5.64
N VAL A 13 6.96 2.71 -5.55
CA VAL A 13 6.92 1.81 -4.39
C VAL A 13 8.14 0.89 -4.43
N LYS A 14 8.39 0.23 -5.57
CA LYS A 14 9.51 -0.73 -5.72
C LYS A 14 10.89 -0.09 -5.51
N SER A 15 11.08 1.13 -5.98
CA SER A 15 12.36 1.84 -5.90
C SER A 15 12.61 2.50 -4.55
N ASN A 16 11.55 2.81 -3.78
CA ASN A 16 11.69 3.51 -2.49
C ASN A 16 11.54 2.58 -1.28
N LEU A 17 10.81 1.47 -1.44
CA LEU A 17 10.52 0.55 -0.34
C LEU A 17 11.44 -0.69 -0.39
N PRO A 18 11.93 -1.14 0.77
CA PRO A 18 12.58 -2.45 0.86
C PRO A 18 11.60 -3.58 0.54
N LYS A 19 12.12 -4.74 0.12
CA LYS A 19 11.32 -5.89 -0.32
C LYS A 19 10.16 -6.25 0.63
N HIS A 20 10.42 -6.27 1.93
CA HIS A 20 9.40 -6.60 2.92
C HIS A 20 8.29 -5.54 3.05
N ALA A 21 8.62 -4.26 2.87
CA ALA A 21 7.61 -3.20 2.80
C ALA A 21 6.75 -3.29 1.53
N GLN A 22 7.32 -3.78 0.42
CA GLN A 22 6.57 -4.06 -0.81
C GLN A 22 5.55 -5.19 -0.59
N GLU A 23 5.91 -6.23 0.15
CA GLU A 23 5.00 -7.33 0.50
C GLU A 23 3.82 -6.82 1.34
N ILE A 24 4.09 -6.02 2.38
CA ILE A 24 3.05 -5.39 3.20
C ILE A 24 2.13 -4.51 2.35
N TYR A 25 2.70 -3.73 1.42
CA TYR A 25 1.93 -2.90 0.51
C TYR A 25 0.99 -3.75 -0.35
N GLN A 26 1.50 -4.83 -0.94
CA GLN A 26 0.72 -5.73 -1.79
C GLN A 26 -0.43 -6.36 -1.00
N GLU A 27 -0.16 -6.91 0.18
CA GLU A 27 -1.18 -7.56 1.02
C GLU A 27 -2.27 -6.58 1.46
N ALA A 28 -1.86 -5.40 1.95
CA ALA A 28 -2.80 -4.36 2.37
C ALA A 28 -3.62 -3.82 1.19
N PHE A 29 -3.01 -3.67 0.01
CA PHE A 29 -3.72 -3.28 -1.20
C PHE A 29 -4.77 -4.33 -1.59
N ASN A 30 -4.38 -5.61 -1.62
CA ASN A 30 -5.29 -6.69 -2.01
C ASN A 30 -6.45 -6.84 -1.03
N SER A 31 -6.18 -6.71 0.27
CA SER A 31 -7.20 -6.73 1.32
C SER A 31 -8.16 -5.54 1.18
N ALA A 32 -7.64 -4.33 0.96
CA ALA A 32 -8.46 -3.15 0.73
C ALA A 32 -9.26 -3.25 -0.58
N TRP A 33 -8.64 -3.79 -1.63
CA TRP A 33 -9.32 -4.04 -2.90
C TRP A 33 -10.53 -4.94 -2.68
N ASP A 34 -10.39 -6.07 -1.99
CA ASP A 34 -11.52 -6.96 -1.69
C ASP A 34 -12.60 -6.28 -0.83
N THR A 35 -12.19 -5.57 0.22
CA THR A 35 -13.09 -4.81 1.11
C THR A 35 -13.94 -3.80 0.34
N TYR A 36 -13.32 -2.95 -0.49
CA TYR A 36 -14.00 -1.91 -1.26
C TYR A 36 -14.56 -2.39 -2.60
N LYS A 37 -14.82 -3.70 -2.74
CA LYS A 37 -15.43 -4.28 -3.95
C LYS A 37 -16.81 -3.72 -4.22
N ASP A 38 -17.61 -3.53 -3.18
CA ASP A 38 -18.94 -2.96 -3.31
C ASP A 38 -18.86 -1.42 -3.37
N PRO A 39 -19.45 -0.78 -4.40
CA PRO A 39 -19.46 0.68 -4.51
C PRO A 39 -20.28 1.35 -3.40
N SER A 40 -21.24 0.66 -2.78
CA SER A 40 -22.06 1.20 -1.68
C SER A 40 -21.26 1.33 -0.38
N ASP A 41 -20.13 0.62 -0.27
CA ASP A 41 -19.19 0.72 0.86
C ASP A 41 -18.18 1.87 0.69
N ARG A 42 -18.16 2.51 -0.50
CA ARG A 42 -17.25 3.61 -0.80
C ARG A 42 -17.88 4.94 -0.40
N LYS A 43 -17.28 5.61 0.59
CA LYS A 43 -17.58 7.02 0.88
C LYS A 43 -16.83 7.90 -0.12
N ASN A 44 -17.57 8.52 -1.05
CA ASN A 44 -17.16 9.39 -2.16
C ASN A 44 -16.83 8.65 -3.46
N ASP A 45 -17.06 9.33 -4.59
CA ASP A 45 -16.68 9.00 -5.98
C ASP A 45 -15.19 8.65 -6.20
N ASP A 46 -14.39 8.44 -5.15
CA ASP A 46 -13.04 7.92 -5.25
C ASP A 46 -13.06 6.50 -5.85
N ASP A 47 -12.22 6.29 -6.86
CA ASP A 47 -11.99 4.96 -7.41
C ASP A 47 -11.54 3.97 -6.32
N ARG A 48 -12.03 2.73 -6.44
CA ARG A 48 -11.62 1.59 -5.61
C ARG A 48 -10.10 1.48 -5.50
N GLU A 49 -9.43 1.74 -6.62
CA GLU A 49 -7.97 1.70 -6.73
C GLU A 49 -7.31 2.77 -5.85
N THR A 50 -7.78 4.01 -5.93
CA THR A 50 -7.28 5.12 -5.12
C THR A 50 -7.42 4.84 -3.62
N THR A 51 -8.56 4.28 -3.21
CA THR A 51 -8.80 3.89 -1.82
C THR A 51 -7.86 2.76 -1.39
N ALA A 52 -7.70 1.72 -2.20
CA ALA A 52 -6.78 0.62 -1.92
C ALA A 52 -5.33 1.10 -1.81
N HIS A 53 -4.89 2.03 -2.67
CA HIS A 53 -3.57 2.66 -2.57
C HIS A 53 -3.38 3.43 -1.25
N LYS A 54 -4.38 4.20 -0.82
CA LYS A 54 -4.34 4.95 0.45
C LYS A 54 -4.18 4.00 1.64
N VAL A 55 -4.94 2.90 1.66
CA VAL A 55 -4.85 1.88 2.74
C VAL A 55 -3.50 1.18 2.72
N ALA A 56 -3.02 0.76 1.54
CA ALA A 56 -1.71 0.11 1.39
C ALA A 56 -0.56 1.00 1.89
N TRP A 57 -0.55 2.29 1.52
CA TRP A 57 0.42 3.25 2.02
C TRP A 57 0.34 3.45 3.54
N SER A 58 -0.86 3.38 4.11
CA SER A 58 -1.04 3.49 5.57
C SER A 58 -0.46 2.27 6.30
N ALA A 59 -0.65 1.06 5.76
CA ALA A 59 -0.05 -0.16 6.30
C ALA A 59 1.48 -0.11 6.24
N VAL A 60 2.05 0.34 5.12
CA VAL A 60 3.50 0.55 5.01
C VAL A 60 3.96 1.59 6.03
N LYS A 61 3.29 2.74 6.15
CA LYS A 61 3.64 3.79 7.13
C LYS A 61 3.56 3.32 8.59
N ASN A 62 2.72 2.34 8.87
CA ASN A 62 2.59 1.74 10.20
C ASN A 62 3.79 0.83 10.52
N SER A 63 4.29 0.08 9.52
CA SER A 63 5.43 -0.85 9.70
C SER A 63 6.79 -0.25 9.34
N TYR A 64 6.81 0.84 8.58
CA TYR A 64 7.99 1.52 8.04
C TYR A 64 7.81 3.02 8.15
N SER A 65 8.86 3.72 8.55
CA SER A 65 8.87 5.19 8.58
C SER A 65 10.01 5.73 7.74
N LYS A 66 9.83 6.95 7.22
CA LYS A 66 10.87 7.63 6.45
C LYS A 66 11.86 8.26 7.43
N ASN A 67 13.13 7.92 7.33
CA ASN A 67 14.18 8.55 8.13
C ASN A 67 14.53 9.96 7.58
N ASP A 68 15.42 10.67 8.29
CA ASP A 68 15.87 12.02 7.91
C ASP A 68 16.53 12.05 6.52
N ASN A 69 17.19 10.95 6.13
CA ASN A 69 17.80 10.76 4.80
C ASN A 69 16.78 10.50 3.68
N GLY A 70 15.49 10.40 4.01
CA GLY A 70 14.43 10.12 3.05
C GLY A 70 14.29 8.64 2.68
N ASN A 71 14.92 7.72 3.40
CA ASN A 71 14.79 6.27 3.19
C ASN A 71 13.74 5.65 4.10
N TRP A 72 13.03 4.65 3.60
CA TRP A 72 12.07 3.88 4.39
C TRP A 72 12.80 2.83 5.25
N VAL A 73 12.72 2.99 6.57
CA VAL A 73 13.29 2.09 7.56
C VAL A 73 12.17 1.44 8.36
N LYS A 74 12.39 0.20 8.85
CA LYS A 74 11.39 -0.51 9.66
C LYS A 74 11.06 0.33 10.90
N ALA A 75 9.78 0.67 11.07
CA ALA A 75 9.30 1.33 12.27
C ALA A 75 9.49 0.33 13.41
N SER A 76 10.40 0.66 14.33
CA SER A 76 10.61 -0.13 15.54
C SER A 76 9.56 0.37 16.54
N ASN A 77 8.50 -0.42 16.72
CA ASN A 77 7.51 -0.19 17.76
C ASN A 77 7.97 -0.78 19.09
#